data_AF-A0A3S4TXJ6-F1
#
_entry.id   AF-A0A3S4TXJ6-F1
#
_cell.length_a   1.000
_cell.length_b   1.000
_cell.length_c   1.000
_cell.angle_alpha   90.00
_cell.angle_beta   90.00
_cell.angle_gamma   90.00
#
_symmetry.space_group_name_H-M   'P 1'
#
loop_
_entity.id
_entity.type
_entity.pdbx_description
1 polymer ?
#
loop_
_entity_poly.entity_id
_entity_poly.type
_entity_poly.pdbx_seq_one_letter_code
_entity_poly.pdbx_strand_id
1 'polypeptide(L)'
;MPLLDSFKVDHTKMNAPAVRIAKTMRTPKGDDITIFDLRFCIPNKEILPPKGIHTLEHLFAGFMRDHLNNDSVEIIDISPMGCRTGFYMSLIGTPNEQQVVQAWLASMQDI
;
A
#
# COMPACT_ATOMS: atom_id res chain seq x y z
N MET A 1 19.98 -6.49 12.80
CA MET A 1 18.90 -6.62 11.80
C MET A 1 19.16 -5.62 10.69
N PRO A 2 19.07 -6.00 9.40
CA PRO A 2 19.15 -5.02 8.32
C PRO A 2 18.04 -3.97 8.48
N LEU A 3 18.39 -2.71 8.24
CA LEU A 3 17.45 -1.59 8.36
C LEU A 3 16.42 -1.68 7.22
N LEU A 4 15.15 -1.83 7.58
CA LEU A 4 14.04 -1.83 6.62
C LEU A 4 13.99 -0.48 5.88
N ASP A 5 13.67 -0.50 4.58
CA ASP A 5 13.65 0.73 3.77
C ASP A 5 12.63 1.76 4.26
N SER A 6 11.58 1.30 4.95
CA SER A 6 10.63 2.17 5.65
C SER A 6 11.30 3.07 6.70
N PHE A 7 12.42 2.69 7.30
CA PHE A 7 13.11 3.51 8.30
C PHE A 7 14.06 4.56 7.69
N LYS A 8 14.25 4.55 6.37
CA LYS A 8 15.17 5.47 5.68
C LYS A 8 14.47 6.70 5.11
N VAL A 9 13.14 6.77 5.16
CA VAL A 9 12.36 7.91 4.67
C VAL A 9 12.10 8.93 5.78
N ASP A 10 12.17 10.22 5.43
CA ASP A 10 11.88 11.32 6.36
C ASP A 10 10.36 11.50 6.52
N HIS A 11 9.82 10.91 7.58
CA HIS A 11 8.38 10.97 7.89
C HIS A 11 7.90 12.37 8.27
N THR A 12 8.80 13.31 8.60
CA THR A 12 8.42 14.69 8.92
C THR A 12 8.03 15.50 7.68
N LYS A 13 8.46 15.04 6.50
CA LYS A 13 8.18 15.68 5.19
C LYS A 13 7.24 14.84 4.32
N MET A 14 6.74 13.72 4.84
CA MET A 14 5.87 12.82 4.11
C MET A 14 4.46 13.40 4.04
N ASN A 15 3.98 13.61 2.82
CA ASN A 15 2.60 14.03 2.57
C ASN A 15 1.67 12.81 2.64
N ALA A 16 0.41 13.07 3.01
CA ALA A 16 -0.68 12.10 2.98
C ALA A 16 -1.99 12.83 2.65
N PRO A 17 -2.96 12.20 1.97
CA PRO A 17 -2.88 10.85 1.41
C PRO A 17 -1.91 10.72 0.23
N ALA A 18 -1.15 9.63 0.14
CA ALA A 18 -0.18 9.41 -0.94
C ALA A 18 0.13 7.94 -1.20
N VAL A 19 0.52 7.63 -2.44
CA VAL A 19 1.09 6.33 -2.84
C VAL A 19 2.58 6.51 -3.09
N ARG A 20 3.39 5.57 -2.62
CA ARG A 20 4.84 5.55 -2.86
C ARG A 20 5.33 4.12 -3.01
N ILE A 21 6.29 3.89 -3.90
CA ILE A 21 7.03 2.63 -3.93
C ILE A 21 7.89 2.53 -2.65
N ALA A 22 7.54 1.59 -1.78
CA ALA A 22 8.26 1.32 -0.54
C ALA A 22 9.52 0.50 -0.82
N LYS A 23 9.39 -0.51 -1.71
CA LYS A 23 10.46 -1.42 -2.07
C LYS A 23 10.14 -2.12 -3.40
N THR A 24 11.16 -2.41 -4.18
CA THR A 24 11.10 -3.32 -5.32
C THR A 24 12.02 -4.51 -5.05
N MET A 25 11.60 -5.70 -5.48
CA MET A 25 12.34 -6.94 -5.33
C MET A 25 12.19 -7.76 -6.61
N ARG A 26 13.16 -8.65 -6.87
CA ARG A 26 13.07 -9.63 -7.95
C ARG A 26 13.20 -11.03 -7.38
N THR A 27 12.34 -11.95 -7.81
CA THR A 27 12.43 -13.35 -7.42
C THR A 27 13.68 -13.99 -8.04
N PRO A 28 14.20 -15.11 -7.50
CA PRO A 28 15.31 -15.83 -8.13
C PRO A 28 15.06 -16.26 -9.58
N LYS A 29 13.78 -16.35 -10.00
CA LYS A 29 13.37 -16.73 -11.35
C LYS A 29 13.03 -15.54 -12.26
N GLY A 30 13.12 -14.31 -11.75
CA GLY A 30 13.04 -13.10 -12.57
C GLY A 30 11.74 -12.29 -12.45
N ASP A 31 10.75 -12.73 -11.66
CA ASP A 31 9.51 -11.98 -11.45
C ASP A 31 9.75 -10.76 -10.59
N ASP A 32 9.14 -9.63 -10.94
CA ASP A 32 9.24 -8.40 -10.16
C ASP A 32 8.12 -8.35 -9.10
N ILE A 33 8.49 -7.97 -7.87
CA ILE A 33 7.58 -7.74 -6.75
C ILE A 33 7.73 -6.28 -6.33
N THR A 34 6.60 -5.58 -6.26
CA THR A 34 6.55 -4.19 -5.80
C THR A 34 5.76 -4.11 -4.50
N ILE A 35 6.32 -3.40 -3.51
CA ILE A 35 5.65 -3.09 -2.25
C ILE A 35 5.35 -1.60 -2.25
N PHE A 36 4.07 -1.25 -2.12
CA PHE A 36 3.58 0.12 -2.03
C PHE A 36 3.28 0.51 -0.59
N ASP A 37 3.66 1.73 -0.25
CA ASP A 37 3.22 2.47 0.93
C ASP A 37 1.96 3.27 0.53
N LEU A 38 0.81 2.80 1.01
CA LEU A 38 -0.49 3.45 0.83
C LEU A 38 -0.74 4.30 2.09
N ARG A 39 -0.30 5.56 2.06
CA ARG A 39 -0.29 6.44 3.23
C ARG A 39 -1.62 7.17 3.33
N PHE A 40 -2.43 6.82 4.32
CA PHE A 40 -3.73 7.45 4.58
C PHE A 40 -3.59 8.73 5.41
N CYS A 41 -2.76 8.70 6.44
CA CYS A 41 -2.66 9.75 7.45
C CYS A 41 -1.27 10.38 7.47
N ILE A 42 -1.20 11.67 7.79
CA ILE A 42 0.09 12.37 7.94
C ILE A 42 0.82 11.78 9.16
N PRO A 43 2.06 11.29 9.01
CA PRO A 43 2.80 10.68 10.11
C PRO A 43 2.91 11.60 11.33
N ASN A 44 2.70 11.04 12.53
CA ASN A 44 2.76 11.74 13.82
C ASN A 44 1.75 12.89 14.00
N LYS A 45 0.73 13.01 13.14
CA LYS A 45 -0.35 13.99 13.28
C LYS A 45 -1.73 13.34 13.37
N GLU A 46 -1.95 12.28 12.60
CA GLU A 46 -3.23 11.60 12.48
C GLU A 46 -3.05 10.09 12.59
N ILE A 47 -4.12 9.38 12.98
CA ILE A 47 -4.08 7.93 13.16
C ILE A 47 -5.47 7.33 12.91
N LEU A 48 -5.51 6.19 12.24
CA LEU A 48 -6.75 5.45 12.01
C LEU A 48 -7.18 4.69 13.28
N PRO A 49 -8.48 4.70 13.62
CA PRO A 49 -8.99 3.98 14.79
C PRO A 49 -8.88 2.46 14.58
N PRO A 50 -8.60 1.65 15.63
CA PRO A 50 -8.36 0.21 15.48
C PRO A 50 -9.52 -0.55 14.82
N LYS A 51 -10.77 -0.21 15.19
CA LYS A 51 -11.95 -0.86 14.61
C LYS A 51 -12.15 -0.48 13.14
N GLY A 52 -11.90 0.78 12.81
CA GLY A 52 -12.04 1.30 11.45
C GLY A 52 -10.99 0.71 10.52
N ILE A 53 -9.72 0.71 10.92
CA ILE A 53 -8.64 0.16 10.09
C ILE A 53 -8.78 -1.35 9.88
N HIS A 54 -9.22 -2.11 10.89
CA HIS A 54 -9.49 -3.54 10.73
C HIS A 54 -10.69 -3.80 9.82
N THR A 55 -11.77 -3.03 9.93
CA THR A 55 -12.91 -3.17 9.01
C THR A 55 -12.50 -2.82 7.57
N LEU A 56 -11.72 -1.75 7.43
CA LEU A 56 -11.15 -1.31 6.15
C LEU A 56 -10.26 -2.40 5.55
N GLU A 57 -9.42 -3.08 6.33
CA GLU A 57 -8.58 -4.20 5.87
C GLU A 57 -9.38 -5.30 5.16
N HIS A 58 -10.52 -5.73 5.72
CA HIS A 58 -11.37 -6.77 5.13
C HIS A 58 -11.97 -6.36 3.78
N LEU A 59 -12.37 -5.09 3.63
CA LEU A 59 -13.02 -4.59 2.41
C LEU A 59 -11.98 -4.19 1.35
N PHE A 60 -10.97 -3.44 1.79
CA PHE A 60 -10.00 -2.80 0.92
C PHE A 60 -9.21 -3.81 0.09
N ALA A 61 -8.89 -4.96 0.68
CA ALA A 61 -8.17 -6.01 -0.01
C ALA A 61 -8.99 -6.64 -1.16
N GLY A 62 -10.32 -6.70 -1.04
CA GLY A 62 -11.21 -7.19 -2.10
C GLY A 62 -11.31 -6.20 -3.24
N PHE A 63 -11.74 -4.97 -2.95
CA PHE A 63 -11.94 -3.94 -3.97
C PHE A 63 -10.65 -3.55 -4.69
N MET A 64 -9.51 -3.51 -4.00
CA MET A 64 -8.23 -3.26 -4.69
C MET A 64 -7.90 -4.34 -5.71
N ARG A 65 -8.28 -5.61 -5.47
CA ARG A 65 -8.11 -6.68 -6.45
C ARG A 65 -9.01 -6.46 -7.65
N ASP A 66 -10.26 -6.07 -7.44
CA ASP A 66 -11.20 -5.78 -8.53
C ASP A 66 -10.71 -4.66 -9.45
N HIS A 67 -10.05 -3.64 -8.89
CA HIS A 67 -9.61 -2.46 -9.64
C HIS A 67 -8.16 -2.47 -10.13
N LEU A 68 -7.29 -3.32 -9.56
CA LEU A 68 -5.86 -3.33 -9.88
C LEU A 68 -5.36 -4.64 -10.50
N ASN A 69 -5.95 -5.79 -10.16
CA ASN A 69 -5.48 -7.06 -10.74
C ASN A 69 -5.78 -7.11 -12.24
N ASN A 70 -4.81 -7.60 -13.00
CA ASN A 70 -4.89 -7.85 -14.43
C ASN A 70 -3.78 -8.82 -14.86
N ASP A 71 -3.65 -9.09 -16.15
CA ASP A 71 -2.65 -10.05 -16.69
C ASP A 71 -1.19 -9.76 -16.30
N SER A 72 -0.88 -8.51 -15.92
CA SER A 72 0.48 -8.07 -15.54
C SER A 72 0.65 -7.72 -14.06
N VAL A 73 -0.44 -7.72 -13.28
CA VAL A 73 -0.44 -7.31 -11.87
C VAL A 73 -1.29 -8.25 -11.03
N GLU A 74 -0.70 -8.81 -9.97
CA GLU A 74 -1.41 -9.66 -9.02
C GLU A 74 -1.08 -9.27 -7.58
N ILE A 75 -2.08 -8.78 -6.84
CA ILE A 75 -1.93 -8.44 -5.42
C ILE A 75 -1.72 -9.70 -4.58
N ILE A 76 -0.60 -9.72 -3.85
CA ILE A 76 -0.26 -10.76 -2.87
C ILE A 76 -0.99 -10.47 -1.55
N ASP A 77 -0.82 -9.25 -1.01
CA ASP A 77 -1.33 -8.89 0.32
C ASP A 77 -1.55 -7.37 0.45
N ILE A 78 -2.53 -6.98 1.27
CA ILE A 78 -2.75 -5.61 1.75
C ILE A 78 -2.93 -5.66 3.26
N SER A 79 -1.94 -5.17 4.01
CA SER A 79 -1.89 -5.25 5.47
C SER A 79 -1.75 -3.87 6.12
N PRO A 80 -2.41 -3.61 7.27
CA PRO A 80 -2.31 -2.36 7.98
C PRO A 80 -0.92 -2.17 8.60
N MET A 81 -0.41 -0.95 8.54
CA MET A 81 0.82 -0.59 9.25
C MET A 81 0.56 -0.55 10.76
N GLY A 82 1.51 -1.04 11.58
CA GLY A 82 1.39 -1.00 13.04
C GLY A 82 1.27 0.42 13.63
N CYS A 83 1.80 1.44 12.94
CA CYS A 83 1.60 2.85 13.32
C CYS A 83 0.21 3.39 12.97
N ARG A 84 -0.63 2.60 12.28
CA ARG A 84 -2.01 2.91 11.87
C ARG A 84 -2.17 4.20 11.05
N THR A 85 -1.18 4.51 10.23
CA THR A 85 -1.21 5.67 9.31
C THR A 85 -1.42 5.28 7.85
N GLY A 86 -1.54 3.99 7.55
CA GLY A 86 -1.70 3.48 6.19
C GLY A 86 -1.58 1.97 6.12
N PHE A 87 -1.39 1.48 4.90
CA PHE A 87 -1.28 0.06 4.57
C PHE A 87 -0.02 -0.18 3.73
N TYR A 88 0.54 -1.38 3.84
CA TYR A 88 1.44 -1.90 2.82
C TYR A 88 0.66 -2.79 1.86
N MET A 89 0.86 -2.59 0.57
CA MET A 89 0.37 -3.49 -0.47
C MET A 89 1.57 -4.14 -1.16
N SER A 90 1.62 -5.47 -1.17
CA SER A 90 2.59 -6.23 -1.96
C SER A 90 1.92 -6.87 -3.16
N LEU A 91 2.58 -6.82 -4.31
CA LEU A 91 2.06 -7.38 -5.55
C LEU A 91 3.18 -7.90 -6.44
N ILE A 92 2.82 -8.83 -7.32
CA ILE A 92 3.61 -9.22 -8.49
C ILE A 92 3.36 -8.17 -9.58
N GLY A 93 4.42 -7.73 -10.25
CA GLY A 93 4.38 -6.72 -11.29
C GLY A 93 4.91 -5.36 -10.86
N THR A 94 4.92 -4.41 -11.81
CA THR A 94 5.48 -3.05 -11.66
C THR A 94 4.50 -1.97 -12.13
N PRO A 95 3.24 -1.94 -11.63
CA PRO A 95 2.34 -0.83 -11.94
C PRO A 95 2.95 0.48 -11.45
N ASN A 96 2.68 1.57 -12.17
CA ASN A 96 3.11 2.89 -11.69
C ASN A 96 2.19 3.37 -10.55
N GLU A 97 2.65 4.37 -9.79
CA GLU A 97 1.92 4.91 -8.65
C GLU A 97 0.55 5.47 -9.05
N GLN A 98 0.41 6.03 -10.26
CA GLN A 98 -0.85 6.60 -10.72
C GLN A 98 -1.92 5.51 -10.90
N GLN A 99 -1.57 4.35 -11.44
CA GLN A 99 -2.49 3.21 -11.55
C GLN A 99 -2.98 2.76 -10.17
N VAL A 100 -2.06 2.68 -9.21
CA VAL A 100 -2.38 2.33 -7.81
C VAL A 100 -3.26 3.40 -7.16
N VAL A 101 -3.02 4.69 -7.41
CA VAL A 101 -3.87 5.79 -6.93
C VAL A 101 -5.30 5.66 -7.47
N GLN A 102 -5.46 5.38 -8.76
CA GLN A 102 -6.80 5.24 -9.35
C GLN A 102 -7.55 4.04 -8.77
N ALA A 103 -6.89 2.88 -8.66
CA ALA A 103 -7.49 1.70 -8.06
C ALA A 103 -7.85 1.92 -6.59
N TRP A 104 -6.99 2.63 -5.84
CA TRP A 104 -7.27 2.98 -4.45
C TRP A 104 -8.48 3.92 -4.35
N LEU A 105 -8.55 4.97 -5.16
CA LEU A 105 -9.70 5.88 -5.17
C LEU A 105 -11.01 5.15 -5.48
N ALA A 106 -11.02 4.27 -6.50
CA ALA A 106 -12.18 3.46 -6.83
C ALA A 106 -12.56 2.53 -5.66
N SER A 107 -11.58 1.85 -5.06
CA SER A 107 -11.81 1.00 -3.89
C SER A 107 -12.38 1.75 -2.69
N MET A 108 -12.04 3.03 -2.50
CA MET A 108 -12.62 3.86 -1.44
C MET A 108 -14.04 4.33 -1.76
N GLN A 109 -14.45 4.34 -3.03
CA GLN A 109 -15.83 4.66 -3.42
C GLN A 109 -16.78 3.46 -3.21
N ASP A 110 -16.25 2.23 -3.23
CA ASP A 110 -17.02 1.03 -2.96
C ASP A 110 -17.27 0.74 -1.47
N ILE A 111 -16.56 1.45 -0.57
CA ILE A 111 -16.64 1.32 0.89
C ILE A 111 -17.61 2.35 1.48
#